data_AF-A0A2V8C4H7-F1
#
_entry.id   AF-A0A2V8C4H7-F1
#
_cell.length_a   1.000
_cell.length_b   1.000
_cell.length_c   1.000
_cell.angle_alpha   90.00
_cell.angle_beta   90.00
_cell.angle_gamma   90.00
#
_symmetry.space_group_name_H-M   'P 1'
#
loop_
_entity.id
_entity.type
_entity.pdbx_description
1 polymer ?
#
loop_
_entity_poly.entity_id
_entity_poly.type
_entity_poly.pdbx_seq_one_letter_code
_entity_poly.pdbx_strand_id
1 'polypeptide(L)'
;MCAAFVLALTVAAGLSRTTVEQETITAIQVHGNTITSDDEIRRLAGIDIGARVTETTLAEVAARLRATKRFENVEVLKRFASIADASQVLIVIIVDEGAVHIERSGDPDRPARVVRSRRLGLMFLPLLGREDGYGITYGVRLARPDIAGRQIRLSFPLTWGGEKKAGIESWRADRSAGAPIPSTTRTTIGPGSGCGPSARSLRR
;
A
#
# COMPACT_ATOMS: atom_id res chain seq x y z
N MET A 1 -13.40 69.60 50.45
CA MET A 1 -13.10 68.48 51.37
C MET A 1 -14.22 67.47 51.24
N CYS A 2 -13.91 66.27 50.71
CA CYS A 2 -14.58 64.99 50.96
C CYS A 2 -14.10 64.02 49.87
N ALA A 3 -13.15 63.18 50.27
CA ALA A 3 -12.59 62.10 49.48
C ALA A 3 -13.59 60.95 49.38
N ALA A 4 -13.84 60.45 48.17
CA ALA A 4 -14.53 59.17 47.96
C ALA A 4 -13.50 58.14 47.51
N PHE A 5 -13.26 57.18 48.39
CA PHE A 5 -12.30 56.09 48.28
C PHE A 5 -12.77 55.11 47.19
N VAL A 6 -12.01 54.98 46.11
CA VAL A 6 -12.25 53.96 45.08
C VAL A 6 -11.57 52.67 45.52
N LEU A 7 -12.35 51.69 45.97
CA LEU A 7 -11.87 50.33 46.23
C LEU A 7 -11.86 49.56 44.90
N ALA A 8 -10.72 49.57 44.21
CA ALA A 8 -10.50 48.73 43.05
C ALA A 8 -10.19 47.29 43.51
N LEU A 9 -11.18 46.41 43.40
CA LEU A 9 -11.04 44.97 43.64
C LEU A 9 -10.31 44.35 42.44
N THR A 10 -8.98 44.28 42.49
CA THR A 10 -8.18 43.52 41.51
C THR A 10 -8.36 42.02 41.75
N VAL A 11 -9.26 41.40 41.00
CA VAL A 11 -9.33 39.95 40.85
C VAL A 11 -8.10 39.51 40.05
N ALA A 12 -7.05 39.09 40.75
CA ALA A 12 -5.96 38.36 40.15
C ALA A 12 -6.50 36.99 39.71
N ALA A 13 -6.98 36.92 38.47
CA ALA A 13 -7.24 35.66 37.80
C ALA A 13 -5.92 34.89 37.74
N GLY A 14 -5.77 33.91 38.63
CA GLY A 14 -4.71 32.91 38.56
C GLY A 14 -4.85 32.17 37.25
N LEU A 15 -4.13 32.63 36.23
CA LEU A 15 -3.80 31.83 35.07
C LEU A 15 -2.95 30.67 35.61
N SER A 16 -3.60 29.54 35.86
CA SER A 16 -2.95 28.25 36.00
C SER A 16 -2.10 28.06 34.74
N ARG A 17 -0.82 28.40 34.83
CA ARG A 17 0.16 27.93 33.85
C ARG A 17 0.18 26.43 34.02
N THR A 18 -0.54 25.71 33.16
CA THR A 18 -0.31 24.30 32.94
C THR A 18 1.17 24.18 32.62
N THR A 19 1.94 23.72 33.60
CA THR A 19 3.35 23.47 33.41
C THR A 19 3.36 22.26 32.49
N VAL A 20 3.56 22.49 31.19
CA VAL A 20 3.77 21.40 30.25
C VAL A 20 5.02 20.70 30.75
N GLU A 21 4.83 19.56 31.41
CA GLU A 21 5.90 18.69 31.86
C GLU A 21 6.77 18.45 30.64
N GLN A 22 8.07 18.79 30.75
CA GLN A 22 8.94 18.81 29.58
C GLN A 22 9.24 17.38 29.17
N GLU A 23 8.40 16.85 28.29
CA GLU A 23 8.56 15.51 27.75
C GLU A 23 9.83 15.44 26.88
N THR A 24 10.66 14.44 27.14
CA THR A 24 11.93 14.20 26.43
C THR A 24 11.94 12.81 25.83
N ILE A 25 12.48 12.72 24.62
CA ILE A 25 12.61 11.44 23.91
C ILE A 25 13.75 10.65 24.56
N THR A 26 13.44 9.58 25.27
CA THR A 26 14.45 8.69 25.87
C THR A 26 14.83 7.55 24.95
N ALA A 27 13.91 7.13 24.09
CA ALA A 27 14.12 6.06 23.14
C ALA A 27 13.27 6.25 21.88
N ILE A 28 13.71 5.65 20.77
CA ILE A 28 13.00 5.61 19.50
C ILE A 28 12.99 4.17 19.01
N GLN A 29 11.81 3.65 18.69
CA GLN A 29 11.64 2.31 18.13
C GLN A 29 11.02 2.42 16.73
N VAL A 30 11.54 1.63 15.80
CA VAL A 30 11.06 1.58 14.42
C VAL A 30 10.60 0.16 14.10
N HIS A 31 9.43 0.05 13.46
CA HIS A 31 8.83 -1.22 13.09
C HIS A 31 8.26 -1.18 11.68
N GLY A 32 8.21 -2.37 11.05
CA GLY A 32 7.65 -2.57 9.70
C GLY A 32 8.57 -2.11 8.56
N ASN A 33 9.77 -1.67 8.90
CA ASN A 33 10.84 -1.42 7.94
C ASN A 33 11.51 -2.74 7.53
N THR A 34 11.66 -2.95 6.23
CA THR A 34 12.27 -4.18 5.67
C THR A 34 13.49 -3.84 4.81
N ILE A 35 13.42 -2.75 4.06
CA ILE A 35 14.45 -2.25 3.17
C ILE A 35 15.17 -1.06 3.80
N THR A 36 14.43 -0.12 4.40
CA THR A 36 15.01 1.09 5.00
C THR A 36 15.52 0.78 6.41
N SER A 37 16.76 1.17 6.70
CA SER A 37 17.34 1.00 8.04
C SER A 37 16.68 1.91 9.09
N ASP A 38 16.68 1.50 10.35
CA ASP A 38 16.18 2.29 11.49
C ASP A 38 16.85 3.66 11.55
N ASP A 39 18.18 3.72 11.35
CA ASP A 39 18.94 4.96 11.37
C ASP A 39 18.52 5.90 10.23
N GLU A 40 18.23 5.37 9.05
CA GLU A 40 17.73 6.18 7.94
C GLU A 40 16.32 6.70 8.22
N ILE A 41 15.45 5.89 8.82
CA ILE A 41 14.11 6.34 9.22
C ILE A 41 14.20 7.43 10.30
N ARG A 42 15.08 7.29 11.29
CA ARG A 42 15.35 8.34 12.29
C ARG A 42 15.81 9.64 11.65
N ARG A 43 16.75 9.57 10.70
CA ARG A 43 17.21 10.74 9.94
C ARG A 43 16.08 11.41 9.15
N LEU A 44 15.24 10.63 8.48
CA LEU A 44 14.09 11.14 7.71
C LEU A 44 13.00 11.74 8.60
N ALA A 45 12.77 11.15 9.79
CA ALA A 45 11.88 11.68 10.80
C ALA A 45 12.40 13.01 11.39
N GLY A 46 13.73 13.17 11.44
CA GLY A 46 14.39 14.36 11.97
C GLY A 46 14.15 14.52 13.47
N ILE A 47 14.23 13.41 14.19
CA ILE A 47 14.15 13.34 15.66
C ILE A 47 15.36 12.60 16.21
N ASP A 48 15.79 13.02 17.39
CA ASP A 48 16.90 12.42 18.11
C ASP A 48 16.55 12.19 19.58
N ILE A 49 17.28 11.26 20.20
CA ILE A 49 17.19 11.00 21.63
C ILE A 49 17.63 12.26 22.39
N GLY A 50 16.88 12.61 23.43
CA GLY A 50 17.04 13.82 24.22
C GLY A 50 16.27 15.02 23.68
N ALA A 51 15.70 14.95 22.47
CA ALA A 51 14.89 16.05 21.94
C ALA A 51 13.58 16.19 22.74
N ARG A 52 13.07 17.43 22.79
CA ARG A 52 11.81 17.74 23.46
C ARG A 52 10.63 17.31 22.58
N VAL A 53 9.64 16.67 23.19
CA VAL A 53 8.36 16.35 22.54
C VAL A 53 7.40 17.53 22.73
N THR A 54 6.85 18.01 21.63
CA THR A 54 5.76 18.98 21.58
C THR A 54 4.49 18.32 21.06
N GLU A 55 3.35 18.97 21.25
CA GLU A 55 2.05 18.53 20.71
C GLU A 55 2.05 18.34 19.18
N THR A 56 2.93 19.04 18.45
CA THR A 56 3.04 18.94 16.99
C THR A 56 4.08 17.92 16.51
N THR A 57 4.98 17.48 17.40
CA THR A 57 6.15 16.66 17.03
C THR A 57 5.75 15.40 16.27
N LEU A 58 4.74 14.67 16.75
CA LEU A 58 4.31 13.42 16.11
C LEU A 58 3.74 13.66 14.71
N ALA A 59 2.92 14.69 14.55
CA ALA A 59 2.31 15.04 13.28
C ALA A 59 3.36 15.47 12.25
N GLU A 60 4.35 16.26 12.69
CA GLU A 60 5.47 16.69 11.85
C GLU A 60 6.34 15.51 11.41
N VAL A 61 6.69 14.60 12.32
CA VAL A 61 7.43 13.38 12.00
C VAL A 61 6.67 12.55 10.96
N ALA A 62 5.38 12.31 11.20
CA ALA A 62 4.54 11.55 10.29
C ALA A 62 4.43 12.23 8.91
N ALA A 63 4.33 13.57 8.88
CA ALA A 63 4.30 14.34 7.63
C ALA A 63 5.62 14.24 6.85
N ARG A 64 6.78 14.36 7.52
CA ARG A 64 8.11 14.21 6.89
C ARG A 64 8.28 12.81 6.30
N LEU A 65 7.94 11.77 7.06
CA LEU A 65 8.03 10.39 6.59
C LEU A 65 7.10 10.15 5.39
N ARG A 66 5.86 10.64 5.40
CA ARG A 66 4.95 10.54 4.24
C ARG A 66 5.44 11.31 3.02
N ALA A 67 6.07 12.46 3.22
CA ALA A 67 6.63 13.28 2.13
C ALA A 67 7.70 12.54 1.33
N THR A 68 8.38 11.54 1.93
CA THR A 68 9.38 10.71 1.24
C THR A 68 8.78 9.82 0.14
N LYS A 69 7.46 9.54 0.20
CA LYS A 69 6.74 8.58 -0.68
C LYS A 69 7.34 7.17 -0.71
N ARG A 70 8.16 6.82 0.29
CA ARG A 70 8.75 5.49 0.45
C ARG A 70 7.81 4.51 1.13
N PHE A 71 6.92 5.02 1.98
CA PHE A 71 6.00 4.24 2.80
C PHE A 71 4.57 4.34 2.25
N GLU A 72 3.84 3.24 2.26
CA GLU A 72 2.40 3.20 1.99
C GLU A 72 1.62 3.70 3.21
N ASN A 73 2.00 3.26 4.40
CA ASN A 73 1.40 3.70 5.67
C ASN A 73 2.49 4.16 6.65
N VAL A 74 2.15 5.17 7.46
CA VAL A 74 3.00 5.70 8.53
C VAL A 74 2.12 6.02 9.73
N GLU A 75 2.46 5.45 10.87
CA GLU A 75 1.85 5.71 12.16
C GLU A 75 2.95 6.04 13.18
N VAL A 76 2.74 7.07 13.99
CA VAL A 76 3.70 7.53 15.00
C VAL A 76 2.96 7.60 16.33
N LEU A 77 3.47 6.88 17.31
CA LEU A 77 2.84 6.72 18.61
C LEU A 77 3.74 7.28 19.71
N LYS A 78 3.12 8.01 20.63
CA LYS A 78 3.73 8.47 21.87
C LYS A 78 3.50 7.40 22.93
N ARG A 79 4.57 6.92 23.57
CA ARG A 79 4.51 6.01 24.72
C ARG A 79 5.35 6.58 25.85
N PHE A 80 4.97 6.34 27.10
CA PHE A 80 5.82 6.68 28.23
C PHE A 80 6.84 5.56 28.43
N ALA A 81 8.12 5.93 28.57
CA ALA A 81 9.20 4.98 28.79
C ALA A 81 9.22 4.45 30.24
N SER A 82 8.67 5.23 31.17
CA SER A 82 8.54 4.87 32.58
C SER A 82 7.10 5.10 33.06
N ILE A 83 6.63 4.23 33.95
CA ILE A 83 5.35 4.42 34.66
C ILE A 83 5.52 5.46 35.78
N ALA A 84 6.73 5.57 36.34
CA ALA A 84 7.03 6.47 37.46
C ALA A 84 7.35 7.90 37.02
N ASP A 85 7.71 8.12 35.76
CA ASP A 85 8.13 9.42 35.21
C ASP A 85 7.51 9.62 33.82
N ALA A 86 6.48 10.48 33.76
CA ALA A 86 5.76 10.80 32.54
C ALA A 86 6.52 11.78 31.63
N SER A 87 7.58 12.42 32.12
CA SER A 87 8.46 13.25 31.28
C SER A 87 9.34 12.41 30.34
N GLN A 88 9.47 11.11 30.57
CA GLN A 88 10.24 10.21 29.73
C GLN A 88 9.37 9.55 28.66
N VAL A 89 9.62 9.91 27.40
CA VAL A 89 8.82 9.47 26.25
C VAL A 89 9.62 8.55 25.33
N LEU A 90 8.99 7.47 24.90
CA LEU A 90 9.38 6.58 23.82
C LEU A 90 8.54 6.92 22.59
N ILE A 91 9.19 7.23 21.46
CA ILE A 91 8.51 7.38 20.18
C ILE A 91 8.57 6.05 19.43
N VAL A 92 7.40 5.51 19.09
CA VAL A 92 7.28 4.30 18.26
C VAL A 92 6.83 4.71 16.87
N ILE A 93 7.65 4.40 15.86
CA ILE A 93 7.36 4.67 14.45
C ILE A 93 7.03 3.33 13.79
N ILE A 94 5.80 3.20 13.31
CA ILE A 94 5.34 2.04 12.55
C ILE A 94 5.23 2.49 11.09
N VAL A 95 6.03 1.89 10.22
CA VAL A 95 6.01 2.14 8.78
C VAL A 95 5.61 0.88 8.02
N ASP A 96 5.00 1.09 6.86
CA ASP A 96 4.75 0.03 5.88
C ASP A 96 5.39 0.44 4.55
N GLU A 97 6.37 -0.31 4.08
CA GLU A 97 7.08 -0.03 2.82
C GLU A 97 6.35 -0.58 1.58
N GLY A 98 5.30 -1.38 1.81
CA GLY A 98 4.56 -2.10 0.78
C GLY A 98 5.26 -3.40 0.33
N ALA A 99 4.76 -4.00 -0.75
CA ALA A 99 5.25 -5.29 -1.23
C ALA A 99 6.74 -5.26 -1.60
N VAL A 100 7.50 -6.23 -1.10
CA VAL A 100 8.93 -6.41 -1.39
C VAL A 100 9.18 -7.76 -2.10
N HIS A 101 10.23 -7.82 -2.93
CA HIS A 101 10.70 -9.04 -3.59
C HIS A 101 12.16 -9.28 -3.24
N ILE A 102 12.56 -10.55 -3.12
CA ILE A 102 13.95 -10.92 -2.86
C ILE A 102 14.58 -11.32 -4.19
N GLU A 103 15.50 -10.50 -4.68
CA GLU A 103 16.30 -10.83 -5.85
C GLU A 103 17.60 -11.49 -5.40
N ARG A 104 18.01 -12.57 -6.08
CA ARG A 104 19.35 -13.12 -5.88
C ARG A 104 20.35 -12.16 -6.50
N SER A 105 21.18 -11.56 -5.66
CA SER A 105 22.26 -10.70 -6.10
C SER A 105 23.44 -11.61 -6.46
N GLY A 106 24.05 -11.38 -7.62
CA GLY A 106 25.20 -12.17 -8.11
C GLY A 106 26.50 -11.92 -7.33
N ASP A 107 26.43 -11.14 -6.26
CA ASP A 107 27.51 -10.86 -5.31
C ASP A 107 27.58 -12.00 -4.27
N PRO A 108 28.71 -12.73 -4.16
CA PRO A 108 28.87 -13.82 -3.20
C PRO A 108 28.76 -13.35 -1.73
N ASP A 109 29.08 -12.08 -1.43
CA ASP A 109 29.01 -11.54 -0.07
C ASP A 109 27.60 -11.02 0.29
N ARG A 110 26.75 -10.79 -0.72
CA ARG A 110 25.35 -10.37 -0.56
C ARG A 110 24.47 -11.13 -1.54
N PRO A 111 24.20 -12.42 -1.29
CA PRO A 111 23.54 -13.31 -2.25
C PRO A 111 22.06 -12.98 -2.47
N ALA A 112 21.44 -12.16 -1.61
CA ALA A 112 20.06 -11.75 -1.72
C ALA A 112 19.90 -10.26 -1.40
N ARG A 113 19.17 -9.55 -2.26
CA ARG A 113 18.80 -8.14 -2.09
C ARG A 113 17.29 -8.01 -2.06
N VAL A 114 16.77 -7.39 -1.01
CA VAL A 114 15.35 -7.04 -0.92
C VAL A 114 15.11 -5.77 -1.74
N VAL A 115 14.21 -5.84 -2.71
CA VAL A 115 13.83 -4.73 -3.59
C VAL A 115 12.34 -4.46 -3.50
N ARG A 116 11.94 -3.22 -3.76
CA ARG A 116 10.52 -2.85 -3.79
C ARG A 116 9.83 -3.52 -4.98
N SER A 117 8.69 -4.15 -4.74
CA SER A 117 7.90 -4.78 -5.79
C SER A 117 7.33 -3.73 -6.76
N ARG A 118 7.27 -4.08 -8.05
CA ARG A 118 6.71 -3.19 -9.07
C ARG A 118 5.21 -3.00 -8.81
N ARG A 119 4.78 -1.74 -8.64
CA ARG A 119 3.41 -1.32 -8.28
C ARG A 119 2.28 -1.93 -9.12
N LEU A 120 2.55 -2.39 -10.34
CA LEU A 120 1.56 -2.98 -11.23
C LEU A 120 1.50 -4.51 -11.18
N GLY A 121 2.57 -5.21 -10.77
CA GLY A 121 2.61 -6.69 -10.78
C GLY A 121 2.28 -7.33 -12.13
N LEU A 122 2.44 -6.59 -13.23
CA LEU A 122 1.96 -6.99 -14.55
C LEU A 122 2.84 -8.12 -15.12
N MET A 123 2.22 -9.26 -15.38
CA MET A 123 2.80 -10.39 -16.12
C MET A 123 2.47 -10.22 -17.60
N PHE A 124 3.41 -10.55 -18.49
CA PHE A 124 3.18 -10.56 -19.94
C PHE A 124 3.63 -11.90 -20.53
N LEU A 125 2.88 -12.40 -21.50
CA LEU A 125 3.21 -13.62 -22.24
C LEU A 125 3.02 -13.35 -23.74
N PRO A 126 4.09 -13.39 -24.55
CA PRO A 126 3.96 -13.30 -26.01
C PRO A 126 3.29 -14.56 -26.57
N LEU A 127 2.43 -14.38 -27.57
CA LEU A 127 1.72 -15.44 -28.29
C LEU A 127 2.16 -15.40 -29.75
N LEU A 128 2.75 -16.49 -30.24
CA LEU A 128 3.12 -16.69 -31.63
C LEU A 128 2.60 -18.07 -32.06
N GLY A 129 1.80 -18.10 -33.11
CA GLY A 129 1.24 -19.31 -33.67
C GLY A 129 1.26 -19.25 -35.18
N ARG A 130 1.36 -20.41 -35.83
CA ARG A 130 1.22 -20.55 -37.27
C ARG A 130 0.41 -21.79 -37.52
N GLU A 131 -0.71 -21.61 -38.20
CA GLU A 131 -1.62 -22.71 -38.49
C GLU A 131 -1.88 -22.75 -39.99
N ASP A 132 -1.68 -23.92 -40.57
CA ASP A 132 -1.83 -24.12 -42.00
C ASP A 132 -3.30 -23.97 -42.37
N GLY A 133 -3.59 -22.96 -43.20
CA GLY A 133 -4.95 -22.58 -43.61
C GLY A 133 -5.49 -21.29 -42.97
N TYR A 134 -4.92 -20.82 -41.86
CA TYR A 134 -5.36 -19.57 -41.19
C TYR A 134 -4.26 -18.50 -41.10
N GLY A 135 -2.99 -18.85 -41.28
CA GLY A 135 -1.88 -17.88 -41.34
C GLY A 135 -1.12 -17.72 -40.02
N ILE A 136 -0.32 -16.66 -39.91
CA ILE A 136 0.48 -16.36 -38.71
C ILE A 136 -0.39 -15.58 -37.72
N THR A 137 -0.42 -16.02 -36.47
CA THR A 137 -1.04 -15.32 -35.34
C THR A 137 0.05 -14.76 -34.44
N TYR A 138 -0.03 -13.48 -34.13
CA TYR A 138 0.87 -12.79 -33.21
C TYR A 138 0.05 -12.03 -32.16
N GLY A 139 0.54 -12.00 -30.92
CA GLY A 139 -0.20 -11.36 -29.85
C GLY A 139 0.53 -11.33 -28.51
N VAL A 140 -0.17 -10.79 -27.51
CA VAL A 140 0.29 -10.74 -26.12
C VAL A 140 -0.86 -11.04 -25.18
N ARG A 141 -0.57 -11.75 -24.10
CA ARG A 141 -1.46 -11.88 -22.95
C ARG A 141 -0.87 -11.09 -21.80
N LEU A 142 -1.57 -10.04 -21.40
CA LEU A 142 -1.24 -9.28 -20.19
C LEU A 142 -2.04 -9.88 -19.04
N ALA A 143 -1.40 -10.12 -17.90
CA ALA A 143 -2.07 -10.61 -16.71
C ALA A 143 -1.69 -9.79 -15.48
N ARG A 144 -2.67 -9.42 -14.67
CA ARG A 144 -2.45 -8.79 -13.38
C ARG A 144 -3.00 -9.70 -12.27
N PRO A 145 -2.13 -10.35 -11.49
CA PRO A 145 -2.54 -11.05 -10.30
C PRO A 145 -2.85 -10.06 -9.17
N ASP A 146 -3.77 -10.46 -8.29
CA ASP A 146 -4.04 -9.81 -7.01
C ASP A 146 -4.37 -8.32 -7.10
N ILE A 147 -5.49 -8.00 -7.75
CA ILE A 147 -5.97 -6.62 -7.85
C ILE A 147 -6.51 -6.19 -6.49
N ALA A 148 -5.76 -5.31 -5.80
CA ALA A 148 -6.12 -4.69 -4.54
C ALA A 148 -6.39 -5.69 -3.39
N GLY A 149 -5.54 -6.73 -3.26
CA GLY A 149 -5.63 -7.72 -2.17
C GLY A 149 -6.78 -8.72 -2.33
N ARG A 150 -7.49 -8.69 -3.46
CA ARG A 150 -8.49 -9.68 -3.83
C ARG A 150 -7.79 -10.62 -4.79
N GLN A 151 -7.77 -11.92 -4.48
CA GLN A 151 -7.24 -13.01 -5.31
C GLN A 151 -8.00 -13.17 -6.65
N ILE A 152 -7.99 -12.10 -7.44
CA ILE A 152 -8.62 -11.93 -8.73
C ILE A 152 -7.47 -11.80 -9.71
N ARG A 153 -7.45 -12.69 -10.71
CA ARG A 153 -6.49 -12.64 -11.80
C ARG A 153 -7.23 -12.15 -13.04
N LEU A 154 -6.76 -11.04 -13.61
CA LEU A 154 -7.30 -10.48 -14.84
C LEU A 154 -6.31 -10.75 -15.97
N SER A 155 -6.76 -11.32 -17.08
CA SER A 155 -5.96 -11.51 -18.29
C SER A 155 -6.61 -10.90 -19.53
N PHE A 156 -5.78 -10.24 -20.34
CA PHE A 156 -6.18 -9.58 -21.58
C PHE A 156 -5.44 -10.23 -22.75
N PRO A 157 -6.02 -11.25 -23.39
CA PRO A 157 -5.49 -11.75 -24.64
C PRO A 157 -5.76 -10.73 -25.76
N LEU A 158 -4.69 -10.28 -26.41
CA LEU A 158 -4.75 -9.49 -27.63
C LEU A 158 -3.96 -10.24 -28.72
N THR A 159 -4.66 -10.82 -29.69
CA THR A 159 -4.07 -11.52 -30.83
C THR A 159 -4.56 -10.93 -32.14
N TRP A 160 -3.68 -10.93 -33.13
CA TRP A 160 -3.92 -10.44 -34.49
C TRP A 160 -3.28 -11.39 -35.51
N GLY A 161 -3.77 -11.36 -36.74
CA GLY A 161 -3.34 -12.28 -37.80
C GLY A 161 -4.39 -13.35 -38.08
N GLY A 162 -3.98 -14.63 -38.10
CA GLY A 162 -4.85 -15.76 -38.43
C GLY A 162 -6.03 -15.95 -37.49
N GLU A 163 -5.84 -15.70 -36.20
CA GLU A 163 -6.91 -15.56 -35.22
C GLU A 163 -6.88 -14.18 -34.56
N LYS A 164 -7.98 -13.43 -34.70
CA LYS A 164 -8.15 -12.11 -34.09
C LYS A 164 -8.97 -12.21 -32.81
N LYS A 165 -8.34 -11.95 -31.67
CA LYS A 165 -9.00 -12.01 -30.35
C LYS A 165 -8.63 -10.78 -29.52
N ALA A 166 -9.63 -10.11 -28.98
CA ALA A 166 -9.49 -9.13 -27.91
C ALA A 166 -10.52 -9.48 -26.85
N GLY A 167 -10.09 -9.69 -25.61
CA GLY A 167 -10.98 -10.11 -24.54
C GLY A 167 -10.48 -9.74 -23.16
N ILE A 168 -11.36 -9.87 -22.18
CA ILE A 168 -11.05 -9.74 -20.76
C ILE A 168 -11.48 -11.05 -20.11
N GLU A 169 -10.51 -11.76 -19.55
CA GLU A 169 -10.72 -13.00 -18.82
C GLU A 169 -10.47 -12.70 -17.34
N SER A 170 -11.46 -12.98 -16.49
CA SER A 170 -11.35 -12.74 -15.04
C SER A 170 -11.55 -14.05 -14.29
N TRP A 171 -10.61 -14.37 -13.39
CA TRP A 171 -10.74 -15.51 -12.50
C TRP A 171 -10.86 -15.03 -11.06
N ARG A 172 -11.78 -15.63 -10.30
CA ARG A 172 -11.93 -15.43 -8.85
C ARG A 172 -11.90 -16.80 -8.19
N ALA A 173 -10.96 -17.01 -7.26
CA ALA A 173 -11.04 -18.15 -6.37
C ALA A 173 -12.10 -17.86 -5.28
N ASP A 174 -13.14 -18.69 -5.18
CA ASP A 174 -14.05 -18.69 -4.03
C ASP A 174 -13.50 -19.69 -2.99
N ARG A 175 -13.46 -19.29 -1.72
CA ARG A 175 -12.96 -20.11 -0.61
C ARG A 175 -13.98 -21.12 -0.08
N SER A 176 -15.21 -21.14 -0.61
CA SER A 176 -16.35 -21.85 0.01
C SER A 176 -16.92 -23.05 -0.76
N ALA A 177 -16.41 -23.39 -1.94
CA ALA A 177 -16.92 -24.53 -2.72
C ALA A 177 -15.81 -25.50 -3.08
N GLY A 178 -15.93 -26.76 -2.63
CA GLY A 178 -15.14 -27.87 -3.15
C GLY A 178 -15.26 -27.94 -4.68
N ALA A 179 -14.12 -28.15 -5.35
CA ALA A 179 -13.93 -28.30 -6.79
C ALA A 179 -14.66 -27.27 -7.70
N PRO A 180 -13.95 -26.26 -8.24
CA PRO A 180 -14.57 -25.25 -9.07
C PRO A 180 -15.00 -25.80 -10.44
N ILE A 181 -16.28 -25.62 -10.79
CA ILE A 181 -16.79 -25.74 -12.15
C ILE A 181 -16.54 -24.40 -12.86
N PRO A 182 -15.87 -24.36 -14.03
CA PRO A 182 -15.54 -23.10 -14.70
C PRO A 182 -16.78 -22.41 -15.28
N SER A 183 -17.09 -21.19 -14.80
CA SER A 183 -18.05 -20.29 -15.45
C SER A 183 -17.30 -19.27 -16.32
N THR A 184 -17.18 -19.59 -17.61
CA THR A 184 -16.61 -18.66 -18.61
C THR A 184 -17.69 -17.70 -19.08
N THR A 185 -17.73 -16.46 -18.56
CA THR A 185 -18.52 -15.40 -19.21
C THR A 185 -17.75 -14.89 -20.42
N ARG A 186 -18.12 -15.39 -21.60
CA ARG A 186 -17.52 -15.06 -22.90
C ARG A 186 -18.26 -13.87 -23.51
N THR A 187 -17.67 -12.68 -23.48
CA THR A 187 -18.12 -11.58 -24.36
C THR A 187 -17.23 -11.57 -25.60
N THR A 188 -17.64 -12.32 -26.62
CA THR A 188 -17.10 -12.21 -27.97
C THR A 188 -17.74 -11.00 -28.66
N ILE A 189 -16.94 -9.99 -28.98
CA ILE A 189 -17.32 -8.98 -29.97
C ILE A 189 -16.74 -9.45 -31.32
N GLY A 190 -17.55 -10.15 -32.11
CA GLY A 190 -17.23 -10.52 -33.49
C GLY A 190 -18.12 -9.72 -34.46
N PRO A 191 -17.61 -9.31 -35.65
CA PRO A 191 -18.45 -8.70 -36.66
C PRO A 191 -19.37 -9.75 -37.28
N GLY A 192 -20.64 -9.42 -37.44
CA GLY A 192 -21.66 -10.34 -37.91
C GLY A 192 -21.51 -10.77 -39.37
N SER A 193 -21.89 -12.01 -39.65
CA SER A 193 -22.44 -12.44 -40.95
C SER A 193 -23.01 -13.85 -40.81
N GLY A 194 -24.27 -14.05 -41.22
CA GLY A 194 -24.74 -15.38 -41.63
C GLY A 194 -26.02 -15.89 -40.95
N CYS A 195 -27.14 -15.62 -41.61
CA CYS A 195 -28.46 -16.21 -41.40
C CYS A 195 -28.48 -17.69 -41.87
N GLY A 196 -29.15 -18.61 -41.16
CA GLY A 196 -29.40 -20.00 -41.61
C GLY A 196 -29.82 -20.96 -40.48
N PRO A 197 -30.69 -21.97 -40.71
CA PRO A 197 -31.89 -22.12 -39.90
C PRO A 197 -31.78 -23.04 -38.66
N SER A 198 -32.66 -22.70 -37.71
CA SER A 198 -33.14 -23.47 -36.57
C SER A 198 -33.35 -24.96 -36.87
N ALA A 199 -32.56 -25.82 -36.22
CA ALA A 199 -32.89 -27.23 -36.01
C ALA A 199 -33.28 -27.45 -34.54
N ARG A 200 -34.59 -27.52 -34.31
CA ARG A 200 -35.23 -27.97 -33.07
C ARG A 200 -35.11 -29.50 -33.02
N SER A 201 -34.25 -30.05 -32.16
CA SER A 201 -34.26 -31.49 -31.86
C SER A 201 -34.82 -31.73 -30.46
N LEU A 202 -35.93 -32.46 -30.43
CA LEU A 202 -36.66 -32.94 -29.26
C LEU A 202 -35.79 -33.74 -28.28
N ARG A 203 -36.07 -33.57 -26.99
CA ARG A 203 -35.99 -34.66 -26.01
C ARG A 203 -37.32 -34.72 -25.23
N ARG A 204 -38.18 -35.64 -25.63
CA ARG A 204 -38.49 -36.82 -24.82
C ARG A 204 -38.07 -38.03 -25.64
#